data_AF-A0A2N0MJI1-F1
#
_entry.id   AF-A0A2N0MJI1-F1
#
_cell.length_a   1.000
_cell.length_b   1.000
_cell.length_c   1.000
_cell.angle_alpha   90.00
_cell.angle_beta   90.00
_cell.angle_gamma   90.00
#
_symmetry.space_group_name_H-M   'P 1'
#
loop_
_entity.id
_entity.type
_entity.pdbx_description
1 polymer ?
#
loop_
_entity_poly.entity_id
_entity_poly.type
_entity_poly.pdbx_seq_one_letter_code
_entity_poly.pdbx_strand_id
1 'polypeptide(L)' 'MAGEALSRAGEHIDNFILTPGAHGKFDVIIDGKVVAEHRHTPEAHLFPDLQDMMKAINERIGQPA' A
#
# COMPACT_ATOMS: atom_id res chain seq x y z
N MET A 1 7.20 6.20 -0.08
CA MET A 1 6.32 5.28 -0.83
C MET A 1 4.84 5.61 -0.61
N ALA A 2 4.26 5.41 0.58
CA ALA A 2 2.85 5.75 0.85
C ALA A 2 2.42 7.17 0.45
N GLY A 3 3.17 8.19 0.88
CA GLY A 3 2.86 9.59 0.53
C GLY A 3 2.95 9.89 -0.97
N GLU A 4 3.78 9.15 -1.72
CA GLU A 4 3.93 9.36 -3.15
C GLU A 4 2.75 8.77 -3.94
N ALA A 5 2.22 7.63 -3.51
CA ALA A 5 1.00 7.08 -4.09
C ALA A 5 -0.23 7.96 -3.82
N LEU A 6 -0.33 8.52 -2.62
CA LEU A 6 -1.37 9.49 -2.29
C LEU A 6 -1.32 10.74 -3.18
N SER A 7 -0.12 11.27 -3.44
CA SER A 7 0.03 12.43 -4.33
C SER A 7 -0.39 12.14 -5.78
N ARG A 8 -0.34 10.87 -6.23
CA ARG A 8 -0.64 10.49 -7.62
C ARG A 8 -2.10 10.08 -7.84
N ALA A 9 -2.72 9.44 -6.85
CA ALA A 9 -4.06 8.86 -6.97
C ALA A 9 -5.06 9.39 -5.93
N GLY A 10 -4.68 10.38 -5.14
CA GLY A 10 -5.46 10.86 -3.99
C GLY A 10 -6.87 11.34 -4.32
N GLU A 11 -7.14 11.81 -5.53
CA GLU A 11 -8.49 12.20 -5.97
C GLU A 11 -9.46 11.00 -6.10
N HIS A 12 -8.93 9.78 -6.10
CA HIS A 12 -9.68 8.53 -6.23
C HIS A 12 -9.65 7.66 -4.97
N ILE A 13 -9.10 8.17 -3.87
CA ILE A 13 -8.94 7.47 -2.60
C ILE A 13 -9.75 8.21 -1.53
N ASP A 14 -10.78 7.55 -1.01
CA ASP A 14 -11.64 8.12 0.03
C ASP A 14 -10.99 8.02 1.42
N ASN A 15 -10.22 6.95 1.66
CA ASN A 15 -9.60 6.66 2.94
C ASN A 15 -8.26 5.94 2.78
N PHE A 16 -7.27 6.41 3.53
CA PHE A 16 -5.93 5.82 3.58
C PHE A 16 -5.52 5.59 5.03
N ILE A 17 -5.12 4.37 5.35
CA ILE A 17 -4.70 3.98 6.71
C ILE A 17 -3.37 3.24 6.64
N LEU A 18 -2.42 3.69 7.45
CA LEU A 18 -1.22 2.95 7.81
C LEU A 18 -1.44 2.31 9.17
N THR A 19 -1.58 0.99 9.20
CA THR A 19 -1.80 0.27 10.45
C THR A 19 -0.47 -0.32 10.92
N PRO A 20 0.10 0.16 12.05
CA PRO A 20 1.28 -0.46 12.63
C PRO A 20 0.91 -1.83 13.23
N GLY A 21 1.80 -2.79 13.05
CA GLY A 21 1.73 -4.13 13.62
C GLY A 21 2.94 -4.43 14.49
N ALA A 22 2.99 -5.67 15.00
CA ALA A 22 4.11 -6.12 15.83
C ALA A 22 5.43 -6.11 15.04
N HIS A 23 6.54 -5.87 15.75
CA HIS A 23 7.90 -5.93 15.22
C HIS A 23 8.21 -5.01 14.02
N GLY A 24 7.49 -3.91 13.85
CA GLY A 24 7.72 -2.99 12.73
C GLY A 24 7.00 -3.40 11.45
N LYS A 25 6.11 -4.40 11.50
CA LYS A 25 5.10 -4.64 10.47
C LYS A 25 4.24 -3.38 10.31
N PHE A 26 3.86 -3.07 9.08
CA PHE A 26 2.80 -2.12 8.80
C PHE A 26 2.04 -2.57 7.55
N ASP A 27 0.74 -2.31 7.56
CA ASP A 27 -0.15 -2.59 6.44
C ASP A 27 -0.64 -1.26 5.86
N VAL A 28 -0.70 -1.19 4.53
CA VAL A 28 -1.26 -0.07 3.78
C VAL A 28 -2.67 -0.46 3.37
N ILE A 29 -3.65 0.26 3.88
CA ILE A 29 -5.07 0.02 3.62
C ILE A 29 -5.62 1.24 2.87
N ILE A 30 -6.25 0.98 1.73
CA ILE A 30 -6.93 1.99 0.91
C ILE A 30 -8.40 1.60 0.82
N ASP A 31 -9.27 2.50 1.28
CA ASP A 31 -10.74 2.34 1.35
C ASP A 31 -11.16 0.96 1.88
N GLY A 32 -10.56 0.55 3.00
CA GLY A 32 -10.86 -0.71 3.66
C GLY A 32 -10.24 -1.98 3.05
N LYS A 33 -9.42 -1.87 1.98
CA LYS A 33 -8.69 -3.01 1.40
C LYS A 33 -7.19 -2.89 1.65
N VAL A 34 -6.56 -3.98 2.10
CA VAL A 34 -5.10 -4.08 2.17
C VAL A 34 -4.55 -4.09 0.74
N VAL A 35 -3.78 -3.08 0.40
CA VAL A 35 -3.15 -2.92 -0.92
C VAL A 35 -1.66 -3.28 -0.91
N ALA A 36 -1.01 -3.16 0.25
CA ALA A 36 0.37 -3.55 0.43
C ALA A 36 0.66 -3.86 1.91
N GLU A 37 1.61 -4.76 2.17
CA GLU A 37 1.98 -5.14 3.54
C GLU A 37 3.49 -5.34 3.68
N HIS A 38 4.03 -4.97 4.83
CA HIS A 38 5.36 -5.36 5.25
C HIS A 38 5.32 -6.80 5.78
N ARG A 39 5.96 -7.73 5.07
CA ARG A 39 6.01 -9.15 5.47
C ARG A 39 7.34 -9.48 6.13
N HIS A 40 7.27 -10.24 7.22
CA HIS A 40 8.42 -10.85 7.84
C HIS A 40 8.50 -12.31 7.42
N THR A 41 9.58 -12.69 6.76
CA THR A 41 9.93 -14.10 6.56
C THR A 41 11.07 -14.46 7.52
N PRO A 42 11.35 -15.75 7.76
CA PRO A 42 12.48 -16.16 8.59
C PRO A 42 13.84 -15.61 8.13
N GLU A 43 13.94 -15.22 6.86
CA GLU A 43 15.19 -14.86 6.20
C GLU A 43 15.26 -13.37 5.81
N ALA A 44 14.13 -12.64 5.79
CA ALA A 44 14.09 -11.27 5.31
C ALA A 44 12.88 -10.45 5.80
N HIS A 45 13.07 -9.13 5.75
CA HIS A 45 12.01 -8.13 5.87
C HIS A 45 11.63 -7.64 4.47
N LEU A 46 10.43 -7.99 4.02
CA LEU A 46 9.91 -7.62 2.69
C LEU A 46 9.06 -6.36 2.82
N PHE A 47 9.63 -5.22 2.45
CA PHE A 47 8.91 -3.96 2.45
C PHE A 47 7.99 -3.87 1.22
N PRO A 48 6.77 -3.31 1.39
CA PRO A 48 5.87 -3.10 0.27
C PRO A 48 6.50 -2.08 -0.68
N ASP A 49 6.69 -2.42 -1.95
CA ASP A 49 7.28 -1.50 -2.92
C ASP A 49 6.24 -0.55 -3.54
N LEU A 50 6.73 0.56 -4.09
CA LEU A 50 5.89 1.61 -4.66
C LEU A 50 5.20 1.15 -5.96
N GLN A 51 5.85 0.33 -6.78
CA GLN A 51 5.28 -0.15 -8.04
C GLN A 51 4.12 -1.10 -7.78
N ASP A 52 4.29 -2.08 -6.88
CA ASP A 52 3.23 -3.02 -6.50
C ASP A 52 2.04 -2.29 -5.87
N MET A 53 2.31 -1.29 -5.02
CA MET A 53 1.27 -0.45 -4.45
C MET A 53 0.54 0.40 -5.50
N MET A 54 1.26 1.04 -6.42
CA MET A 54 0.65 1.83 -7.51
C MET A 54 -0.15 0.94 -8.47
N LYS A 55 0.33 -0.27 -8.77
CA LYS A 55 -0.38 -1.26 -9.57
C LYS A 55 -1.71 -1.64 -8.92
N ALA A 56 -1.71 -1.98 -7.64
CA ALA A 56 -2.92 -2.33 -6.90
C ALA A 56 -3.94 -1.17 -6.84
N ILE A 57 -3.45 0.07 -6.73
CA ILE A 57 -4.28 1.28 -6.79
C ILE A 57 -4.86 1.47 -8.21
N ASN A 58 -4.03 1.40 -9.24
CA ASN A 58 -4.43 1.60 -10.64
C ASN A 58 -5.44 0.55 -11.09
N GLU A 59 -5.22 -0.73 -10.79
CA GLU A 59 -6.16 -1.82 -11.05
C GLU A 59 -7.53 -1.57 -10.40
N ARG A 60 -7.54 -1.00 -9.20
CA ARG A 60 -8.77 -0.69 -8.47
C ARG A 60 -9.54 0.49 -9.10
N ILE A 61 -8.85 1.55 -9.51
CA ILE A 61 -9.46 2.76 -10.06
C ILE A 61 -9.67 2.68 -11.59
N GLY A 62 -9.33 1.55 -12.21
CA GLY A 62 -9.49 1.31 -13.65
C GLY A 62 -8.48 2.07 -14.52
N GLN A 63 -7.33 2.45 -13.98
CA GLN A 63 -6.23 3.06 -14.71
C GLN A 63 -5.22 1.99 -15.17
N PRO A 64 -4.51 2.22 -16.30
CA PRO A 64 -3.42 1.34 -16.69
C PRO A 64 -2.31 1.33 -15.63
N ALA A 65 -1.77 0.13 -15.36
CA ALA A 65 -0.71 -0.11 -14.40
C ALA A 65 0.67 0.35 -14.92
#